data_AF-A0A1I7JLA2-F1
#
_entry.id   AF-A0A1I7JLA2-F1
#
_cell.length_a   1.000
_cell.length_b   1.000
_cell.length_c   1.000
_cell.angle_alpha   90.00
_cell.angle_beta   90.00
_cell.angle_gamma   90.00
#
_symmetry.space_group_name_H-M   'P 1'
#
loop_
_entity.id
_entity.type
_entity.pdbx_description
1 polymer ?
#
loop_
_entity_poly.entity_id
_entity_poly.type
_entity_poly.pdbx_seq_one_letter_code
_entity_poly.pdbx_strand_id
1 'polypeptide(L)'
;MTPAKSLYKDIVRRTESGELKWKEVDRNAPPRILRGLCPAKWRFAASALEDGKNMQYVLADRADWRNEHHLFPVHEDHSSRLMIFEDEQLVEILSPVELNWAELTWLTKTIAYFGEHLPDFASSRG
;
A
#
# COMPACT_ATOMS: atom_id res chain seq x y z
N MET A 1 -13.73 16.91 -7.56
CA MET A 1 -12.67 15.93 -7.30
C MET A 1 -12.54 15.82 -5.78
N THR A 2 -12.56 14.62 -5.21
CA THR A 2 -12.49 14.44 -3.74
C THR A 2 -11.04 14.59 -3.25
N PRO A 3 -10.81 14.97 -1.98
CA PRO A 3 -9.48 15.01 -1.38
C PRO A 3 -8.71 13.68 -1.55
N ALA A 4 -9.38 12.55 -1.27
CA ALA A 4 -8.84 11.20 -1.46
C ALA A 4 -8.32 10.94 -2.88
N LYS A 5 -9.06 11.36 -3.93
CA LYS A 5 -8.63 11.19 -5.32
C LYS A 5 -7.46 12.09 -5.70
N SER A 6 -7.38 13.28 -5.11
CA SER A 6 -6.22 14.16 -5.31
C SER A 6 -4.96 13.55 -4.70
N LEU A 7 -5.08 13.05 -3.48
CA LEU A 7 -3.99 12.41 -2.74
C LEU A 7 -3.50 11.14 -3.45
N TYR A 8 -4.42 10.29 -3.92
CA TYR A 8 -4.08 9.13 -4.73
C TYR A 8 -3.28 9.51 -5.98
N LYS A 9 -3.72 10.51 -6.75
CA LYS A 9 -3.01 10.96 -7.95
C LYS A 9 -1.61 11.48 -7.64
N ASP A 10 -1.44 12.19 -6.53
CA ASP A 10 -0.13 12.66 -6.09
C ASP A 10 0.80 11.48 -5.77
N ILE A 11 0.33 10.49 -5.02
CA ILE A 11 1.07 9.27 -4.68
C ILE A 11 1.47 8.49 -5.94
N VAL A 12 0.55 8.35 -6.90
CA VAL A 12 0.83 7.73 -8.20
C VAL A 12 1.94 8.47 -8.94
N ARG A 13 1.79 9.80 -9.12
CA ARG A 13 2.78 10.64 -9.82
C ARG A 13 4.16 10.49 -9.19
N ARG A 14 4.24 10.52 -7.85
CA ARG A 14 5.50 10.43 -7.10
C ARG A 14 6.11 9.04 -7.12
N THR A 15 5.28 8.00 -7.26
CA THR A 15 5.75 6.63 -7.50
C THR A 15 6.36 6.51 -8.89
N GLU A 16 5.68 7.05 -9.91
CA GLU A 16 6.16 7.04 -11.30
C GLU A 16 7.43 7.88 -11.50
N SER A 17 7.57 9.00 -10.78
CA SER A 17 8.78 9.83 -10.82
C SER A 17 9.95 9.26 -10.00
N GLY A 18 9.71 8.23 -9.19
CA GLY A 18 10.71 7.65 -8.29
C GLY A 18 10.98 8.45 -7.02
N GLU A 19 10.21 9.50 -6.76
CA GLU A 19 10.25 10.26 -5.50
C GLU A 19 9.81 9.40 -4.31
N LEU A 20 8.76 8.59 -4.49
CA LEU A 20 8.36 7.59 -3.50
C LEU A 20 9.04 6.25 -3.79
N LYS A 21 10.02 5.93 -2.95
CA LYS A 21 10.74 4.65 -2.99
C LYS A 21 10.04 3.64 -2.08
N TRP A 22 9.25 2.78 -2.70
CA TRP A 22 8.56 1.70 -2.02
C TRP A 22 9.50 0.55 -1.68
N LYS A 23 9.36 0.01 -0.49
CA LYS A 23 10.06 -1.19 -0.02
C LYS A 23 9.03 -2.21 0.43
N GLU A 24 9.28 -3.46 0.08
CA GLU A 24 8.52 -4.57 0.66
C GLU A 24 8.82 -4.65 2.17
N VAL A 25 7.76 -4.73 2.97
CA VAL A 25 7.85 -4.83 4.43
C VAL A 25 7.60 -6.28 4.81
N ASP A 26 8.53 -6.85 5.59
CA ASP A 26 8.44 -8.24 6.04
C ASP A 26 7.09 -8.50 6.74
N ARG A 27 6.42 -9.56 6.28
CA ARG A 27 5.20 -10.13 6.87
C ARG A 27 5.29 -10.33 8.39
N ASN A 28 6.48 -10.66 8.90
CA ASN A 28 6.77 -11.02 10.29
C ASN A 28 7.27 -9.86 11.15
N ALA A 29 7.76 -8.77 10.53
CA ALA A 29 8.22 -7.58 11.22
C ALA A 29 7.44 -6.33 10.78
N PRO A 30 6.10 -6.30 10.87
CA PRO A 30 5.38 -5.07 10.63
C PRO A 30 5.88 -4.02 11.63
N PRO A 31 6.05 -2.76 11.19
CA PRO A 31 6.05 -1.60 12.09
C PRO A 31 4.98 -1.84 13.15
N ARG A 32 5.27 -1.54 14.43
CA ARG A 32 4.34 -1.80 15.55
C ARG A 32 2.91 -1.31 15.23
N ILE A 33 2.83 -0.24 14.48
CA ILE A 33 1.61 0.41 13.99
C ILE A 33 0.78 -0.51 13.05
N LEU A 34 1.42 -1.35 12.23
CA LEU A 34 0.75 -2.27 11.30
C LEU A 34 0.36 -3.61 11.92
N ARG A 35 0.86 -3.96 13.11
CA ARG A 35 0.60 -5.27 13.77
C ARG A 35 -0.88 -5.53 14.08
N GLY A 36 -1.72 -4.49 14.16
CA GLY A 36 -3.16 -4.61 14.42
C GLY A 36 -4.09 -4.13 13.31
N LEU A 37 -3.57 -3.46 12.27
CA LEU A 37 -4.41 -2.76 11.28
C LEU A 37 -4.79 -3.62 10.06
N CYS A 38 -3.96 -4.61 9.69
CA CYS A 38 -4.30 -5.50 8.58
C CYS A 38 -3.48 -6.81 8.62
N PRO A 39 -4.10 -8.00 8.63
CA PRO A 39 -3.44 -9.27 8.31
C PRO A 39 -3.20 -9.35 6.79
N ALA A 40 -2.46 -8.38 6.25
CA ALA A 40 -2.13 -8.29 4.83
C ALA A 40 -1.07 -9.32 4.46
N LYS A 41 -1.24 -9.93 3.28
CA LYS A 41 -0.31 -10.88 2.67
C LYS A 41 0.89 -10.15 2.05
N TRP A 42 0.67 -8.93 1.54
CA TRP A 42 1.69 -8.07 0.97
C TRP A 42 1.64 -6.68 1.60
N ARG A 43 2.81 -6.12 1.90
CA ARG A 43 2.92 -4.78 2.48
C ARG A 43 4.05 -4.05 1.79
N PHE A 44 3.76 -2.93 1.15
CA PHE A 44 4.75 -2.00 0.65
C PHE A 44 4.71 -0.72 1.48
N ALA A 45 5.88 -0.19 1.82
CA ALA A 45 5.99 1.09 2.50
C ALA A 45 6.95 2.03 1.78
N ALA A 46 6.58 3.30 1.69
CA ALA A 46 7.45 4.38 1.26
C ALA A 46 7.46 5.47 2.34
N SER A 47 8.59 6.14 2.48
CA SER A 47 8.72 7.30 3.38
C SER A 47 9.12 8.53 2.58
N ALA A 48 8.57 9.67 2.96
CA ALA A 48 8.92 10.98 2.41
C ALA A 48 8.98 12.01 3.52
N LEU A 49 9.78 13.06 3.32
CA LEU A 49 9.78 14.22 4.19
C LEU A 49 8.97 15.32 3.52
N GLU A 50 7.88 15.75 4.15
CA GLU A 50 6.96 16.76 3.62
C GLU A 50 6.73 17.83 4.67
N ASP A 51 7.04 19.09 4.32
CA ASP A 51 6.92 20.24 5.23
C ASP A 51 7.58 20.01 6.60
N GLY A 52 8.69 19.27 6.62
CA GLY A 52 9.45 18.93 7.83
C GLY A 52 8.89 17.77 8.64
N LYS A 53 7.81 17.13 8.18
CA LYS A 53 7.20 15.96 8.82
C LYS A 53 7.55 14.68 8.09
N ASN A 54 7.66 13.59 8.84
CA ASN A 54 7.88 12.28 8.25
C ASN A 54 6.54 11.68 7.81
N MET A 55 6.33 11.61 6.50
CA MET A 55 5.20 10.94 5.88
C MET A 55 5.57 9.49 5.59
N GLN A 56 4.73 8.55 6.00
CA GLN A 56 4.85 7.15 5.65
C GLN A 56 3.59 6.66 4.96
N TYR A 57 3.77 6.11 3.76
CA TYR A 57 2.71 5.53 2.95
C TYR A 57 2.81 4.02 3.04
N VAL A 58 1.72 3.35 3.39
CA VAL A 58 1.68 1.89 3.51
C VAL A 58 0.56 1.36 2.66
N LEU A 59 0.91 0.63 1.61
CA LEU A 59 -0.03 -0.15 0.84
C LEU A 59 -0.06 -1.57 1.41
N ALA A 60 -1.22 -1.96 1.91
CA ALA A 60 -1.47 -3.28 2.47
C ALA A 60 -2.47 -4.01 1.58
N ASP A 61 -2.08 -5.17 1.07
CA ASP A 61 -2.94 -6.02 0.25
C ASP A 61 -3.22 -7.36 0.94
N ARG A 62 -4.49 -7.72 0.99
CA ARG A 62 -4.98 -8.93 1.62
C ARG A 62 -5.75 -9.74 0.59
N ALA A 63 -5.24 -10.94 0.32
CA ALA A 63 -5.94 -11.96 -0.44
C ALA A 63 -6.50 -13.00 0.54
N ASP A 64 -7.82 -13.01 0.71
CA ASP A 64 -8.53 -14.03 1.48
C ASP A 64 -9.21 -14.99 0.53
N TRP A 65 -9.09 -16.29 0.80
CA TRP A 65 -9.87 -17.30 0.10
C TRP A 65 -11.17 -17.48 0.84
N ARG A 66 -12.27 -16.98 0.28
CA ARG A 66 -13.60 -17.15 0.85
C ARG A 66 -14.37 -18.20 0.07
N ASN A 67 -14.90 -19.15 0.83
CA ASN A 67 -15.90 -20.06 0.32
C ASN A 67 -17.25 -19.54 0.83
N GLU A 68 -17.87 -18.65 0.07
CA GLU A 68 -19.15 -18.04 0.48
C GLU A 68 -20.26 -19.09 0.57
N HIS A 69 -20.15 -20.17 -0.20
CA HIS A 69 -21.12 -21.25 -0.22
C HIS A 69 -20.54 -22.54 -0.82
N HIS A 70 -20.87 -23.69 -0.23
CA HIS A 70 -20.31 -25.01 -0.56
C HIS A 70 -20.54 -25.52 -2.00
N LEU A 71 -21.47 -24.88 -2.74
CA LEU A 71 -21.75 -25.20 -4.16
C LEU A 71 -20.98 -24.33 -5.15
N PHE A 72 -20.34 -23.27 -4.67
CA PHE A 72 -19.52 -22.40 -5.50
C PHE A 72 -18.05 -22.72 -5.27
N PRO A 73 -17.21 -22.58 -6.32
CA PRO A 73 -15.77 -22.65 -6.13
C PRO A 73 -15.33 -21.54 -5.18
N VAL A 74 -14.28 -21.83 -4.41
CA VAL A 74 -13.64 -20.85 -3.54
C VAL A 74 -13.22 -19.66 -4.39
N HIS A 75 -13.62 -18.45 -3.99
CA HIS A 75 -13.24 -17.22 -4.65
C HIS A 75 -12.14 -16.53 -3.84
N GLU A 76 -11.20 -15.88 -4.54
CA GLU A 76 -10.16 -15.07 -3.92
C GLU A 76 -10.65 -13.63 -3.82
N ASP A 77 -10.89 -13.17 -2.59
CA ASP A 77 -11.23 -11.79 -2.29
C ASP A 77 -9.96 -10.99 -2.02
N HIS A 78 -9.73 -9.99 -2.86
CA HIS A 78 -8.61 -9.06 -2.72
C HIS A 78 -9.11 -7.76 -2.09
N SER A 79 -8.54 -7.40 -0.95
CA SER A 79 -8.77 -6.11 -0.32
C SER A 79 -7.44 -5.38 -0.13
N SER A 80 -7.23 -4.31 -0.88
CA SER A 80 -6.09 -3.43 -0.71
C SER A 80 -6.50 -2.16 0.05
N ARG A 81 -5.60 -1.61 0.85
CA ARG A 81 -5.77 -0.35 1.58
C ARG A 81 -4.48 0.44 1.53
N LEU A 82 -4.59 1.75 1.26
CA LEU A 82 -3.48 2.68 1.37
C LEU A 82 -3.65 3.49 2.66
N MET A 83 -2.73 3.29 3.59
CA MET A 83 -2.70 3.99 4.87
C MET A 83 -1.60 5.05 4.83
N ILE A 84 -1.87 6.21 5.40
CA ILE A 84 -0.95 7.35 5.41
C ILE A 84 -0.72 7.73 6.85
N PHE A 85 0.56 7.80 7.22
CA PHE A 85 1.01 8.17 8.54
C PHE A 85 1.81 9.47 8.48
N GLU A 86 1.57 10.35 9.44
CA GLU A 86 2.35 11.54 9.70
C GLU A 86 3.01 11.37 11.07
N ASP A 87 4.34 11.39 11.14
CA ASP A 87 5.11 11.22 12.38
C ASP A 87 4.62 10.02 13.22
N GLU A 88 4.46 8.87 12.56
CA GLU A 88 3.98 7.59 13.12
C GLU A 88 2.49 7.55 13.51
N GLN A 89 1.73 8.64 13.30
CA GLN A 89 0.30 8.69 13.56
C GLN A 89 -0.50 8.45 12.29
N LEU A 90 -1.49 7.56 12.34
CA LEU A 90 -2.38 7.31 11.21
C LEU A 90 -3.26 8.54 10.98
N VAL A 91 -3.10 9.18 9.83
CA VAL A 91 -3.87 10.39 9.49
C VAL A 91 -4.94 10.12 8.44
N GLU A 92 -4.75 9.12 7.58
CA GLU A 92 -5.71 8.81 6.52
C GLU A 92 -5.67 7.33 6.12
N ILE A 93 -6.83 6.80 5.72
CA ILE A 93 -6.96 5.49 5.10
C ILE A 93 -7.76 5.63 3.81
N LEU A 94 -7.10 5.47 2.66
CA LEU A 94 -7.82 5.37 1.40
C LEU A 94 -8.32 3.94 1.21
N SER A 95 -9.61 3.76 1.44
CA SER A 95 -10.32 2.49 1.37
C SER A 95 -10.96 2.25 -0.02
N PRO A 96 -11.44 1.02 -0.31
CA PRO A 96 -12.18 0.71 -1.53
C PRO A 96 -13.46 1.55 -1.77
N VAL A 97 -13.93 2.28 -0.75
CA VAL A 97 -15.07 3.21 -0.84
C VAL A 97 -14.63 4.55 -1.45
N GLU A 98 -13.39 4.97 -1.19
CA GLU A 98 -12.86 6.27 -1.62
C GLU A 98 -12.05 6.16 -2.91
N LEU A 99 -11.39 5.01 -3.10
CA LEU A 99 -10.72 4.58 -4.31
C LEU A 99 -11.37 3.30 -4.79
N ASN A 100 -11.70 3.22 -6.08
CA ASN A 100 -12.28 1.97 -6.60
C ASN A 100 -11.22 0.86 -6.64
N TRP A 101 -11.68 -0.39 -6.77
CA TRP A 101 -10.80 -1.56 -6.83
C TRP A 101 -9.73 -1.49 -7.93
N ALA A 102 -10.06 -0.89 -9.09
CA ALA A 102 -9.12 -0.76 -10.20
C ALA A 102 -7.97 0.21 -9.86
N GLU A 103 -8.25 1.33 -9.17
CA GLU A 103 -7.24 2.30 -8.71
C GLU A 103 -6.26 1.65 -7.72
N LEU A 104 -6.76 0.91 -6.73
CA LEU A 104 -5.93 0.22 -5.74
C LEU A 104 -5.14 -0.95 -6.34
N THR A 105 -5.75 -1.72 -7.22
CA THR A 105 -5.09 -2.83 -7.94
C THR A 105 -3.98 -2.31 -8.85
N TRP A 106 -4.24 -1.21 -9.56
CA TRP A 106 -3.25 -0.58 -10.41
C TRP A 106 -2.06 -0.11 -9.57
N LEU A 107 -2.29 0.59 -8.46
CA LEU A 107 -1.22 1.06 -7.58
C LEU A 107 -0.36 -0.10 -7.04
N THR A 108 -1.00 -1.20 -6.63
CA THR A 108 -0.31 -2.42 -6.18
C THR A 108 0.60 -2.98 -7.27
N LYS A 109 0.10 -3.10 -8.50
CA LYS A 109 0.88 -3.61 -9.65
C LYS A 109 2.00 -2.66 -10.04
N THR A 110 1.75 -1.35 -10.03
CA THR A 110 2.75 -0.32 -10.34
C THR A 110 3.88 -0.36 -9.32
N ILE A 111 3.56 -0.44 -8.02
CA ILE A 111 4.57 -0.55 -6.96
C ILE A 111 5.37 -1.84 -7.09
N ALA A 112 4.72 -2.98 -7.33
CA ALA A 112 5.42 -4.25 -7.54
C ALA A 112 6.35 -4.19 -8.76
N TYR A 113 5.87 -3.65 -9.88
CA TYR A 113 6.66 -3.48 -11.09
C TYR A 113 7.91 -2.62 -10.86
N PHE A 114 7.75 -1.44 -10.25
CA PHE A 114 8.89 -0.56 -9.97
C PHE A 114 9.81 -1.08 -8.87
N GLY A 115 9.28 -1.82 -7.89
CA GLY A 115 10.08 -2.50 -6.87
C GLY A 115 10.98 -3.60 -7.43
N GLU A 116 10.54 -4.29 -8.50
CA GLU A 116 11.31 -5.35 -9.18
C GLU A 116 12.27 -4.83 -10.26
N HIS A 117 11.93 -3.72 -10.94
CA HIS A 117 12.61 -3.27 -12.16
C HIS A 117 13.53 -2.05 -11.99
N LEU A 118 13.58 -1.42 -10.81
CA LEU A 118 14.53 -0.34 -10.53
C LEU A 118 15.70 -0.86 -9.66
N PRO A 119 16.94 -0.95 -10.18
CA PRO A 119 18.05 -1.64 -9.51
C PRO A 119 18.54 -1.00 -8.20
N ASP A 120 18.17 0.24 -7.91
CA ASP A 120 18.45 0.91 -6.62
C ASP A 120 17.39 0.65 -5.54
N PHE A 121 16.34 -0.12 -5.84
CA PHE A 121 15.27 -0.45 -4.88
C PHE A 121 15.61 -1.64 -3.97
N ALA A 122 16.51 -2.53 -4.38
CA ALA A 122 16.76 -3.81 -3.70
C ALA A 122 17.96 -3.82 -2.71
N SER A 123 18.68 -2.72 -2.54
CA SER A 123 19.90 -2.70 -1.71
C SER A 123 19.69 -1.98 -0.39
N SER A 124 19.00 -2.64 0.54
CA SER A 124 19.22 -2.44 1.98
C SER A 124 18.92 -3.73 2.74
N ARG A 125 19.56 -4.85 2.35
CA ARG A 125 19.81 -5.92 3.32
C ARG A 125 21.04 -5.50 4.13
N GLY A 126 20.77 -4.79 5.23
CA GLY A 126 21.71 -4.54 6.33
C GLY A 126 21.22 -5.28 7.56
#